data_AF-A0A7J6VTX6-F1
#
_entry.id   AF-A0A7J6VTX6-F1
#
_cell.length_a   1.000
_cell.length_b   1.000
_cell.length_c   1.000
_cell.angle_alpha   90.00
_cell.angle_beta   90.00
_cell.angle_gamma   90.00
#
_symmetry.space_group_name_H-M   'P 1'
#
loop_
_entity.id
_entity.type
_entity.pdbx_description
1 polymer ?
#
loop_
_entity_poly.entity_id
_entity_poly.type
_entity_poly.pdbx_seq_one_letter_code
_entity_poly.pdbx_strand_id
1 'polypeptide(L)' 'MGRRLAYLVVKEALFKQWKIKGSYDIATDDEYFYFKFFEGDDKRMILEKRPIFTVGRIFIVKPWSKSIDT' A
#
# COMPACT_ATOMS: atom_id res chain seq x y z
N MET A 1 21.27 -0.26 -3.86
CA MET A 1 20.48 -1.08 -4.83
C MET A 1 19.29 -1.83 -4.22
N GLY A 2 19.25 -2.15 -2.91
CA GLY A 2 18.14 -2.92 -2.31
C GLY A 2 16.75 -2.27 -2.27
N ARG A 3 16.66 -0.93 -2.20
CA ARG A 3 15.37 -0.20 -2.03
C ARG A 3 14.41 -0.36 -3.22
N ARG A 4 14.92 -0.32 -4.45
CA ARG A 4 14.11 -0.53 -5.66
C ARG A 4 13.54 -1.95 -5.73
N LEU A 5 14.30 -2.93 -5.23
CA LEU A 5 13.87 -4.33 -5.19
C LEU A 5 12.77 -4.53 -4.15
N ALA A 6 12.93 -3.95 -2.95
CA ALA A 6 11.88 -3.94 -1.93
C ALA A 6 10.58 -3.27 -2.42
N TYR A 7 10.70 -2.13 -3.11
CA TYR A 7 9.56 -1.45 -3.73
C TYR A 7 8.82 -2.33 -4.74
N LEU A 8 9.55 -2.98 -5.67
CA LEU A 8 8.93 -3.84 -6.68
C LEU A 8 8.25 -5.05 -6.05
N VAL A 9 8.90 -5.69 -5.09
CA VAL A 9 8.36 -6.87 -4.39
C VAL A 9 7.09 -6.52 -3.61
N VAL A 10 7.08 -5.40 -2.88
CA VAL A 10 5.89 -4.93 -2.15
C VAL A 10 4.78 -4.57 -3.13
N LYS A 11 5.09 -3.87 -4.23
CA LYS A 11 4.11 -3.54 -5.28
C LYS A 11 3.45 -4.79 -5.87
N GLU A 12 4.23 -5.80 -6.25
CA GLU A 12 3.70 -7.04 -6.83
C GLU A 12 2.89 -7.86 -5.83
N ALA A 13 3.36 -8.00 -4.58
CA ALA A 13 2.66 -8.75 -3.56
C ALA A 13 1.30 -8.12 -3.22
N LEU A 14 1.28 -6.79 -3.07
CA LEU A 14 0.05 -6.05 -2.81
C LEU A 14 -0.91 -6.08 -3.99
N PHE A 15 -0.40 -6.01 -5.23
CA PHE A 15 -1.24 -6.18 -6.42
C PHE A 15 -1.96 -7.53 -6.43
N LYS A 16 -1.24 -8.63 -6.12
CA LYS A 16 -1.84 -9.97 -6.04
C LYS A 16 -2.86 -10.09 -4.92
N GLN A 17 -2.57 -9.51 -3.76
CA GLN A 17 -3.41 -9.64 -2.57
C GLN A 17 -4.69 -8.80 -2.66
N TRP A 18 -4.57 -7.57 -3.15
CA TRP A 18 -5.70 -6.66 -3.28
C TRP A 18 -6.54 -6.90 -4.51
N LYS A 19 -5.98 -7.48 -5.58
CA LYS A 19 -6.67 -7.64 -6.87
C LYS A 19 -7.25 -6.30 -7.37
N ILE A 20 -6.46 -5.23 -7.21
CA ILE A 20 -6.84 -3.88 -7.63
C ILE A 20 -7.22 -3.92 -9.10
N LYS A 21 -8.40 -3.40 -9.43
CA LYS A 21 -8.89 -3.34 -10.81
C LYS A 21 -8.50 -2.02 -11.47
N GLY A 22 -8.49 -0.95 -10.70
CA GLY A 22 -8.18 0.40 -11.16
C GLY A 22 -6.68 0.71 -11.23
N SER A 23 -6.40 1.92 -11.70
CA SER A 23 -5.06 2.48 -11.64
C SER A 23 -4.74 2.98 -10.23
N TYR A 24 -3.47 2.90 -9.85
CA TYR A 24 -2.96 3.49 -8.62
C TYR A 24 -1.54 4.00 -8.81
N ASP A 25 -1.20 5.04 -8.05
CA ASP A 25 0.18 5.49 -7.86
C ASP A 25 0.71 4.98 -6.53
N ILE A 26 2.01 4.71 -6.49
CA ILE A 26 2.72 4.32 -5.28
C ILE A 26 3.99 5.16 -5.12
N ALA A 27 4.16 5.73 -3.94
CA ALA A 27 5.38 6.37 -3.50
C ALA A 27 5.90 5.65 -2.24
N THR A 28 7.17 5.83 -1.92
CA THR A 28 7.78 5.25 -0.72
C THR A 28 8.78 6.24 -0.15
N ASP A 29 8.85 6.31 1.17
CA ASP A 29 10.01 6.85 1.89
C ASP A 29 10.74 5.71 2.62
N ASP A 30 11.66 6.02 3.53
CA ASP A 30 12.47 5.01 4.23
C ASP A 30 11.63 4.12 5.19
N GLU A 31 10.45 4.55 5.64
CA GLU A 31 9.59 3.81 6.60
C GLU A 31 8.21 3.41 6.04
N TYR A 32 7.68 4.16 5.07
CA TYR A 32 6.29 4.08 4.65
C TYR A 32 6.13 3.89 3.15
N PHE A 33 5.08 3.16 2.78
CA PHE A 33 4.57 3.07 1.42
C PHE A 33 3.25 3.84 1.31
N TYR A 34 3.18 4.76 0.35
CA TYR A 34 2.03 5.60 0.09
C TYR A 34 1.32 5.13 -1.16
N PHE A 35 0.02 4.89 -1.05
CA PHE A 35 -0.81 4.45 -2.17
C PHE A 35 -1.87 5.51 -2.46
N LYS A 36 -1.92 5.94 -3.73
CA LYS A 36 -2.96 6.82 -4.25
C LYS A 36 -3.80 6.03 -5.24
N PHE A 37 -5.00 5.66 -4.81
CA PHE A 37 -6.00 5.00 -5.66
C PHE A 37 -6.80 6.05 -6.42
N PHE A 38 -7.03 5.82 -7.71
CA PHE A 38 -7.87 6.69 -8.53
C PHE A 38 -9.34 6.27 -8.52
N GLU A 39 -9.64 5.03 -8.12
CA GLU A 39 -11.00 4.50 -7.96
C GLU A 39 -11.41 4.36 -6.48
N GLY A 40 -12.66 4.72 -6.18
CA GLY A 40 -13.18 4.74 -4.80
C GLY A 40 -13.41 3.36 -4.20
N ASP A 41 -13.86 2.39 -5.01
CA ASP A 41 -14.13 1.02 -4.57
C ASP A 41 -12.86 0.29 -4.13
N ASP A 42 -11.74 0.49 -4.84
CA ASP A 42 -10.45 -0.10 -4.49
C ASP A 42 -9.96 0.40 -3.12
N LYS A 43 -10.14 1.69 -2.83
CA LYS A 43 -9.78 2.29 -1.53
C LYS A 43 -10.57 1.66 -0.38
N ARG A 44 -11.88 1.44 -0.57
CA ARG A 44 -12.77 0.89 0.47
C ARG A 44 -12.41 -0.55 0.79
N MET A 45 -12.27 -1.37 -0.24
CA MET A 45 -11.91 -2.78 -0.14
C MET A 45 -10.57 -2.96 0.61
N ILE A 46 -9.58 -2.13 0.32
CA ILE A 46 -8.24 -2.23 0.93
C ILE A 46 -8.27 -1.89 2.43
N LEU A 47 -9.09 -0.91 2.82
CA LEU A 47 -9.26 -0.53 4.22
C LEU A 47 -10.07 -1.57 5.02
N GLU A 48 -10.93 -2.35 4.38
CA GLU A 48 -11.65 -3.45 5.03
C GLU A 48 -10.79 -4.70 5.19
N LYS A 49 -9.86 -4.96 4.26
CA LYS A 49 -9.01 -6.17 4.24
C LYS A 49 -7.70 -6.04 5.02
N ARG A 50 -7.59 -5.08 5.94
CA ARG A 50 -6.40 -4.85 6.79
C ARG A 50 -6.49 -5.64 8.10
N PRO A 51 -5.37 -6.06 8.73
CA PRO A 51 -3.96 -5.91 8.30
C PRO A 51 -3.55 -6.90 7.20
N ILE A 52 -2.43 -6.61 6.54
CA ILE A 52 -1.95 -7.38 5.37
C ILE A 52 -0.64 -8.06 5.69
N PHE A 53 -0.56 -9.35 5.37
CA PHE A 53 0.65 -10.15 5.47
C PHE A 53 1.29 -10.29 4.10
N THR A 54 2.49 -9.74 3.94
CA THR A 54 3.22 -9.75 2.66
C THR A 54 4.72 -9.90 2.94
N VAL A 55 5.38 -10.83 2.23
CA VAL A 55 6.84 -11.09 2.33
C VAL A 55 7.28 -11.38 3.77
N GLY A 56 6.48 -12.16 4.50
CA GLY A 56 6.76 -12.51 5.90
C GLY A 56 6.68 -11.33 6.89
N ARG A 57 6.16 -10.17 6.47
CA ARG A 57 5.99 -8.97 7.30
C ARG A 57 4.52 -8.54 7.34
N ILE A 58 4.16 -7.85 8.42
CA ILE A 58 2.84 -7.27 8.61
C ILE A 58 2.88 -5.81 8.16
N PHE A 59 2.01 -5.47 7.21
CA PHE A 59 1.80 -4.10 6.77
C PHE A 59 0.48 -3.58 7.34
N ILE A 60 0.58 -2.51 8.14
CA ILE A 60 -0.58 -1.81 8.68
C ILE A 60 -1.02 -0.75 7.68
N VAL A 61 -2.20 -0.96 7.08
CA VAL A 61 -2.77 0.00 6.14
C VAL A 61 -3.64 1.02 6.88
N LYS A 62 -3.30 2.30 6.73
CA LYS A 62 -4.09 3.40 7.26
C LYS A 62 -4.50 4.33 6.13
N PRO A 63 -5.71 4.92 6.19
CA PRO A 63 -6.04 6.02 5.29
C PRO A 63 -5.04 7.16 5.53
N TRP A 64 -4.61 7.81 4.46
CA TRP A 64 -3.80 9.02 4.58
C TRP A 64 -4.60 10.07 5.37
N SER A 65 -4.09 10.44 6.55
CA SER A 65 -4.58 11.57 7.32
C SER A 65 -3.49 12.61 7.33
N LYS A 66 -3.85 13.87 7.08
CA LYS A 66 -2.93 15.02 7.19
C LYS A 66 -2.63 15.40 8.65
N SER A 67 -2.97 14.52 9.59
CA SER A 67 -2.63 14.62 11.01
C SER A 67 -1.14 14.33 11.17
N ILE A 68 -0.31 15.30 10.78
CA ILE A 68 0.99 15.48 11.41
C ILE A 68 0.64 15.86 12.84
N ASP A 69 0.89 14.96 13.78
CA ASP A 69 0.86 15.24 15.22
C ASP A 69 1.60 16.57 15.46
N THR A 70 0.89 17.51 16.09
CA THR A 70 1.42 18.80 16.56
C THR A 70 2.00 18.59 17.95
#